data_AF-A0A6N9BI23-F1
#
_entry.id   AF-A0A6N9BI23-F1
#
_cell.length_a   1.000
_cell.length_b   1.000
_cell.length_c   1.000
_cell.angle_alpha   90.00
_cell.angle_beta   90.00
_cell.angle_gamma   90.00
#
_symmetry.space_group_name_H-M   'P 1'
#
loop_
_entity.id
_entity.type
_entity.pdbx_description
1 polymer ?
#
loop_
_entity_poly.entity_id
_entity_poly.type
_entity_poly.pdbx_seq_one_letter_code
_entity_poly.pdbx_strand_id
1 'polypeptide(L)'
;MYRAAVLLAAALLAAACQPLPQVMERDKASALLALPDSVGVQVGRIEGAPPELEDRLRQDLEGALHRRGLPASRRTGNRLSYWVTGRVELAAMPDGFAPSGLVWELRDWDGRLAGRFEQRVESGRPKALAVLLEELADEVAGRVRAESPGEGGPVRLKISIAPISGAAPEATEPLLRALEAALAGRGLDVVPPAAPSHLHVFGSVEAGPAHAGLRELRLGWSVVWSDGNEVGRVDQANAVPAEWLEGAWTSLAAAAAGGAASGIADLVFTAQVELRPTGGAAGRSRP
;
A
#
# COMPACT_ATOMS: atom_id res chain seq x y z
N MET A 1 -67.61 -16.32 33.20
CA MET A 1 -66.23 -16.87 33.13
C MET A 1 -65.51 -16.46 31.83
N TYR A 2 -65.61 -15.21 31.38
CA TYR A 2 -65.02 -14.75 30.09
C TYR A 2 -64.27 -13.41 30.18
N ARG A 3 -63.97 -12.93 31.39
CA ARG A 3 -63.23 -11.67 31.61
C ARG A 3 -61.81 -11.87 32.15
N ALA A 4 -61.50 -13.04 32.69
CA ALA A 4 -60.16 -13.36 33.21
C ALA A 4 -59.20 -13.90 32.13
N ALA A 5 -59.73 -14.41 31.00
CA ALA A 5 -58.92 -15.02 29.95
C ALA A 5 -58.31 -14.00 28.96
N VAL A 6 -58.85 -12.78 28.88
CA VAL A 6 -58.35 -11.75 27.94
C VAL A 6 -57.16 -10.98 28.52
N LEU A 7 -57.00 -10.95 29.85
CA LEU A 7 -55.87 -10.27 30.49
C LEU A 7 -54.58 -11.10 30.54
N LEU A 8 -54.65 -12.42 30.31
CA LEU A 8 -53.45 -13.27 30.28
C LEU A 8 -52.79 -13.34 28.89
N ALA A 9 -53.50 -12.99 27.82
CA ALA A 9 -52.95 -13.01 26.45
C ALA A 9 -52.22 -11.72 26.06
N ALA A 10 -52.41 -10.62 26.80
CA ALA A 10 -51.77 -9.33 26.53
C ALA A 10 -50.42 -9.14 27.26
N ALA A 11 -50.06 -10.02 28.20
CA ALA A 11 -48.80 -9.94 28.95
C ALA A 11 -47.62 -10.68 28.31
N LEU A 12 -47.85 -11.44 27.23
CA LEU A 12 -46.83 -12.26 26.55
C LEU A 12 -46.21 -11.58 25.31
N LEU A 13 -46.61 -10.36 24.97
CA LEU A 13 -46.10 -9.61 23.80
C LEU A 13 -45.12 -8.47 24.16
N ALA A 14 -44.76 -8.30 25.43
CA ALA A 14 -43.88 -7.22 25.90
C ALA A 14 -42.45 -7.66 26.27
N ALA A 15 -42.00 -8.83 25.80
CA ALA A 15 -40.65 -9.36 26.06
C ALA A 15 -39.77 -9.49 24.81
N ALA A 16 -40.10 -8.80 23.71
CA ALA A 16 -39.39 -8.90 22.42
C ALA A 16 -38.55 -7.66 22.05
N CYS A 17 -38.05 -6.93 23.04
CA CYS A 17 -37.01 -5.92 22.84
C CYS A 17 -35.91 -6.08 23.90
N GLN A 18 -35.19 -7.20 23.83
CA GLN A 18 -33.85 -7.23 24.42
C GLN A 18 -32.91 -6.45 23.47
N PRO A 19 -32.11 -5.50 23.99
CA PRO A 19 -31.11 -4.84 23.16
C PRO A 19 -30.11 -5.88 22.67
N LEU A 20 -29.82 -5.80 21.38
CA LEU A 20 -28.79 -6.60 20.69
C LEU A 20 -27.51 -6.61 21.55
N PRO A 21 -26.92 -7.78 21.87
CA PRO A 21 -25.65 -7.81 22.58
C PRO A 21 -24.62 -7.03 21.75
N GLN A 22 -23.86 -6.20 22.48
CA GLN A 22 -22.91 -5.23 21.96
C GLN A 22 -22.08 -5.82 20.81
N VAL A 23 -22.19 -5.17 19.65
CA VAL A 23 -21.25 -5.28 18.55
C VAL A 23 -19.85 -5.18 19.16
N MET A 24 -19.00 -6.16 18.83
CA MET A 24 -17.59 -6.20 19.23
C MET A 24 -17.02 -4.78 19.26
N GLU A 25 -16.69 -4.29 20.46
CA GLU A 25 -15.73 -3.22 20.58
C GLU A 25 -14.51 -3.70 19.80
N ARG A 26 -14.26 -3.05 18.65
CA ARG A 26 -13.00 -3.21 17.92
C ARG A 26 -11.93 -2.75 18.89
N ASP A 27 -11.28 -3.75 19.46
CA ASP A 27 -10.21 -3.64 20.41
C ASP A 27 -9.21 -2.59 19.93
N LYS A 28 -8.74 -1.73 20.84
CA LYS A 28 -7.79 -0.64 20.56
C LYS A 28 -6.45 -1.14 19.98
N ALA A 29 -6.30 -2.46 19.81
CA ALA A 29 -5.28 -3.13 19.03
C ALA A 29 -5.30 -2.80 17.52
N SER A 30 -6.44 -2.40 16.93
CA SER A 30 -6.47 -2.03 15.50
C SER A 30 -5.83 -0.67 15.16
N ALA A 31 -5.57 0.18 16.17
CA ALA A 31 -4.92 1.47 15.95
C ALA A 31 -3.41 1.36 15.66
N LEU A 32 -2.79 0.21 15.97
CA LEU A 32 -1.40 -0.11 15.57
C LEU A 32 -1.30 -0.72 14.16
N LEU A 33 -2.43 -1.16 13.59
CA LEU A 33 -2.52 -1.81 12.27
C LEU A 33 -2.95 -0.86 11.14
N ALA A 34 -3.34 0.37 11.48
CA ALA A 34 -3.61 1.44 10.53
C ALA A 34 -2.59 2.55 10.71
N LEU A 35 -1.30 2.23 10.52
CA LEU A 35 -0.36 3.28 10.15
C LEU A 35 -0.91 3.88 8.85
N PRO A 36 -1.23 5.19 8.80
CA PRO A 36 -1.63 5.80 7.55
C PRO A 36 -0.52 5.52 6.54
N ASP A 37 -0.88 4.93 5.40
CA ASP A 37 0.00 4.75 4.25
C ASP A 37 0.23 6.12 3.56
N SER A 38 0.55 7.15 4.34
CA SER A 38 1.05 8.44 3.87
C SER A 38 2.52 8.28 3.47
N VAL A 39 3.00 8.93 2.40
CA VAL A 39 4.43 8.90 2.07
C VAL A 39 5.27 9.32 3.29
N GLY A 40 5.99 8.36 3.87
CA GLY A 40 6.83 8.53 5.04
C GLY A 40 8.30 8.31 4.71
N VAL A 41 9.19 8.60 5.65
CA VAL A 41 10.63 8.35 5.51
C VAL A 41 11.13 7.48 6.64
N GLN A 42 11.56 6.26 6.31
CA GLN A 42 12.26 5.41 7.26
C GLN A 42 13.74 5.77 7.30
N VAL A 43 14.22 6.14 8.49
CA VAL A 43 15.63 6.42 8.75
C VAL A 43 16.33 5.10 9.11
N GLY A 44 17.05 4.54 8.14
CA GLY A 44 17.76 3.27 8.23
C GLY A 44 19.08 3.36 9.01
N ARG A 45 19.86 2.30 8.92
CA ARG A 45 21.18 2.21 9.58
C ARG A 45 22.19 3.16 8.94
N ILE A 46 23.19 3.53 9.73
CA ILE A 46 24.32 4.34 9.29
C ILE A 46 25.61 3.52 9.40
N GLU A 47 26.10 3.03 8.27
CA GLU A 47 27.30 2.19 8.20
C GLU A 47 28.54 2.97 8.68
N GLY A 48 29.42 2.31 9.45
CA GLY A 48 30.69 2.89 9.89
C GLY A 48 30.61 3.85 11.09
N ALA A 49 29.40 4.15 11.59
CA ALA A 49 29.21 4.96 12.79
C ALA A 49 29.29 4.11 14.08
N PRO A 50 29.95 4.59 15.16
CA PRO A 50 29.79 4.01 16.49
C PRO A 50 28.32 4.07 16.95
N PRO A 51 27.82 3.12 17.77
CA PRO A 51 26.40 3.03 18.13
C PRO A 51 25.79 4.32 18.67
N GLU A 52 26.52 5.03 19.54
CA GLU A 52 26.07 6.27 20.15
C GLU A 52 25.94 7.41 19.13
N LEU A 53 26.84 7.43 18.13
CA LEU A 53 26.79 8.39 17.03
C LEU A 53 25.67 8.04 16.05
N GLU A 54 25.51 6.76 15.71
CA GLU A 54 24.44 6.26 14.85
C GLU A 54 23.07 6.65 15.42
N ASP A 55 22.80 6.32 16.68
CA ASP A 55 21.50 6.60 17.31
C ASP A 55 21.20 8.10 17.34
N ARG A 56 22.21 8.92 17.65
CA ARG A 56 22.09 10.37 17.64
C ARG A 56 21.79 10.92 16.24
N LEU A 57 22.56 10.51 15.23
CA LEU A 57 22.38 10.93 13.84
C LEU A 57 20.98 10.57 13.34
N ARG A 58 20.53 9.35 13.61
CA ARG A 58 19.20 8.88 13.19
C ARG A 58 18.10 9.66 13.89
N GLN A 59 18.24 9.94 15.20
CA GLN A 59 17.26 10.72 15.96
C GLN A 59 17.20 12.18 15.49
N ASP A 60 18.34 12.80 15.25
CA ASP A 60 18.43 14.19 14.81
C ASP A 60 17.83 14.35 13.39
N LEU A 61 18.10 13.39 12.49
CA LEU A 61 17.52 13.35 11.14
C LEU A 61 16.01 13.10 11.17
N GLU A 62 15.54 12.14 11.98
CA GLU A 62 14.10 11.91 12.20
C GLU A 62 13.42 13.20 12.65
N GLY A 63 13.97 13.90 13.65
CA GLY A 63 13.44 15.18 14.12
C GLY A 63 13.44 16.26 13.04
N ALA A 64 14.49 16.34 12.21
CA ALA A 64 14.60 17.30 11.12
C ALA A 64 13.56 17.07 10.02
N LEU A 65 13.29 15.81 9.67
CA LEU A 65 12.24 15.44 8.71
C LEU A 65 10.84 15.76 9.24
N HIS A 66 10.56 15.47 10.51
CA HIS A 66 9.29 15.83 11.15
C HIS A 66 9.03 17.34 11.14
N ARG A 67 10.05 18.17 11.39
CA ARG A 67 9.94 19.64 11.29
C ARG A 67 9.53 20.13 9.89
N ARG A 68 9.79 19.32 8.86
CA ARG A 68 9.39 19.57 7.46
C ARG A 68 8.06 18.93 7.09
N GLY A 69 7.30 18.44 8.07
CA GLY A 69 6.00 17.80 7.83
C GLY A 69 6.11 16.45 7.13
N LEU A 70 7.28 15.82 7.13
CA LEU A 70 7.44 14.44 6.67
C LEU A 70 7.38 13.50 7.87
N PRO A 71 6.38 12.61 7.94
CA PRO A 71 6.39 11.52 8.90
C PRO A 71 7.66 10.71 8.73
N ALA A 72 8.49 10.64 9.77
CA ALA A 72 9.72 9.87 9.75
C ALA A 72 9.74 8.85 10.88
N SER A 73 10.45 7.75 10.69
CA SER A 73 10.55 6.70 11.72
C SER A 73 11.86 5.97 11.63
N ARG A 74 12.46 5.71 12.80
CA ARG A 74 13.68 4.88 12.91
C ARG A 74 13.39 3.38 12.99
N ARG A 75 12.13 2.96 13.14
CA ARG A 75 11.77 1.56 13.45
C ARG A 75 10.86 0.92 12.42
N THR A 76 9.93 1.67 11.87
CA THR A 76 8.83 1.18 11.03
C THR A 76 8.60 2.12 9.87
N GLY A 77 8.68 1.62 8.64
CA GLY A 77 8.10 2.28 7.47
C GLY A 77 6.67 1.77 7.23
N ASN A 78 5.87 2.54 6.52
CA ASN A 78 4.66 2.06 5.86
C ASN A 78 4.95 1.64 4.42
N ARG A 79 3.92 1.20 3.69
CA ARG A 79 4.07 0.61 2.34
C ARG A 79 4.60 1.57 1.28
N LEU A 80 4.49 2.88 1.53
CA LEU A 80 4.94 3.94 0.63
C LEU A 80 6.15 4.70 1.19
N SER A 81 6.83 4.13 2.19
CA SER A 81 7.95 4.82 2.83
C SER A 81 9.19 4.82 1.96
N TYR A 82 9.80 5.98 1.83
CA TYR A 82 11.18 6.11 1.37
C TYR A 82 12.13 5.60 2.45
N TRP A 83 13.31 5.12 2.06
CA TRP A 83 14.39 4.75 2.97
C TRP A 83 15.57 5.69 2.82
N VAL A 84 15.98 6.31 3.92
CA VAL A 84 17.25 7.04 3.99
C VAL A 84 18.25 6.22 4.78
N THR A 85 19.32 5.76 4.13
CA THR A 85 20.45 5.08 4.77
C THR A 85 21.69 5.94 4.68
N GLY A 86 22.61 5.76 5.63
CA GLY A 86 23.84 6.55 5.70
C GLY A 86 25.09 5.69 5.75
N ARG A 87 26.22 6.31 5.42
CA ARG A 87 27.57 5.84 5.71
C ARG A 87 28.36 7.00 6.28
N VAL A 88 29.05 6.76 7.38
CA VAL A 88 29.98 7.70 8.02
C VAL A 88 31.41 7.29 7.66
N GLU A 89 32.18 8.27 7.20
CA GLU A 89 33.63 8.17 7.13
C GLU A 89 34.24 8.79 8.38
N LEU A 90 35.13 8.06 9.04
CA LEU A 90 35.81 8.49 10.26
C LEU A 90 37.26 8.86 9.96
N ALA A 91 37.71 10.00 10.46
CA ALA A 91 39.11 10.38 10.51
C ALA A 91 39.69 10.16 11.92
N ALA A 92 40.93 9.70 11.96
CA ALA A 92 41.68 9.61 13.20
C ALA A 92 41.99 11.00 13.76
N MET A 93 41.77 11.16 15.06
CA MET A 93 42.03 12.36 15.84
C MET A 93 42.90 12.00 17.05
N PRO A 94 43.60 12.97 17.67
CA PRO A 94 44.45 12.71 18.84
C PRO A 94 43.72 11.98 19.98
N ASP A 95 42.43 12.27 20.17
CA ASP A 95 41.61 11.75 21.28
C ASP A 95 40.56 10.72 20.81
N GLY A 96 40.72 10.13 19.61
CA GLY A 96 39.80 9.11 19.10
C GLY A 96 39.50 9.24 17.61
N PHE A 97 38.24 9.06 17.22
CA PHE A 97 37.79 9.19 15.84
C PHE A 97 36.69 10.24 15.74
N ALA A 98 36.69 11.02 14.66
CA ALA A 98 35.64 11.99 14.36
C ALA A 98 35.10 11.79 12.94
N PRO A 99 33.80 12.05 12.70
CA PRO A 99 33.25 12.05 11.36
C PRO A 99 33.97 13.06 10.47
N SER A 100 34.41 12.63 9.29
CA SER A 100 35.00 13.46 8.23
C SER A 100 34.12 13.55 6.99
N GLY A 101 33.22 12.59 6.79
CA GLY A 101 32.32 12.54 5.66
C GLY A 101 31.05 11.76 5.97
N LEU A 102 29.96 12.14 5.31
CA LEU A 102 28.68 11.47 5.34
C LEU A 102 28.20 11.24 3.91
N VAL A 103 27.84 10.01 3.60
CA VAL A 103 27.19 9.65 2.34
C VAL A 103 25.82 9.09 2.67
N TRP A 104 24.78 9.67 2.07
CA TRP A 104 23.40 9.25 2.27
C TRP A 104 22.80 8.76 0.97
N GLU A 105 22.05 7.69 1.03
CA GLU A 105 21.22 7.21 -0.08
C GLU A 105 19.75 7.32 0.34
N LEU A 106 18.97 8.02 -0.49
CA LEU A 106 17.51 8.00 -0.44
C LEU A 106 17.03 7.02 -1.50
N ARG A 107 16.31 6.00 -1.06
CA ARG A 107 15.60 5.06 -1.93
C ARG A 107 14.11 5.28 -1.78
N ASP A 108 13.38 5.18 -2.87
CA ASP A 108 11.92 5.15 -2.79
C ASP A 108 11.43 3.79 -2.24
N TRP A 109 10.12 3.68 -2.05
CA TRP A 109 9.46 2.47 -1.55
C TRP A 109 9.70 1.24 -2.47
N ASP A 110 10.13 1.47 -3.71
CA ASP A 110 10.35 0.45 -4.73
C ASP A 110 11.82 -0.01 -4.80
N GLY A 111 12.66 0.60 -3.96
CA GLY A 111 14.08 0.30 -3.80
C GLY A 111 14.98 1.06 -4.78
N ARG A 112 14.40 1.83 -5.71
CA ARG A 112 15.14 2.66 -6.66
C ARG A 112 15.79 3.84 -5.94
N LEU A 113 17.01 4.15 -6.35
CA LEU A 113 17.76 5.29 -5.82
C LEU A 113 17.11 6.61 -6.28
N ALA A 114 16.45 7.29 -5.36
CA ALA A 114 15.83 8.60 -5.56
C ALA A 114 16.83 9.75 -5.29
N GLY A 115 17.88 9.50 -4.53
CA GLY A 115 18.93 10.49 -4.31
C GLY A 115 20.18 9.92 -3.65
N ARG A 116 21.31 10.56 -3.92
CA ARG A 116 22.56 10.35 -3.19
C ARG A 116 23.11 11.72 -2.78
N PHE A 117 23.50 11.83 -1.52
CA PHE A 117 23.95 13.08 -0.91
C PHE A 117 25.31 12.86 -0.27
N GLU A 118 26.27 13.72 -0.55
CA GLU A 118 27.62 13.64 -0.02
C GLU A 118 27.93 14.92 0.73
N GLN A 119 28.24 14.80 2.01
CA GLN A 119 28.50 15.92 2.90
C GLN A 119 29.87 15.75 3.54
N ARG A 120 30.69 16.79 3.44
CA ARG A 120 31.98 16.83 4.11
C ARG A 120 31.82 17.43 5.50
N VAL A 121 32.35 16.74 6.51
CA VAL A 121 32.30 17.22 7.89
C VAL A 121 33.60 17.99 8.16
N GLU A 122 33.51 19.32 8.23
CA GLU A 122 34.63 20.14 8.66
C GLU A 122 34.87 19.93 10.17
N SER A 123 35.90 19.15 10.48
CA SER A 123 36.54 18.92 11.79
C SER A 123 35.73 19.31 13.05
N GLY A 124 35.05 18.31 13.63
CA GLY A 124 34.90 18.15 15.08
C GLY A 124 33.90 19.02 15.82
N ARG A 125 33.17 19.96 15.19
CA ARG A 125 32.16 20.76 15.90
C ARG A 125 30.78 20.08 15.84
N PRO A 126 30.15 19.72 16.99
CA PRO A 126 28.82 19.08 17.01
C PRO A 126 27.71 19.90 16.33
N LYS A 127 27.86 21.23 16.32
CA LYS A 127 26.96 22.14 15.60
C LYS A 127 27.02 21.98 14.07
N ALA A 128 28.16 21.55 13.53
CA ALA A 128 28.29 21.32 12.08
C ALA A 128 27.43 20.12 11.64
N LEU A 129 27.37 19.06 12.45
CA LEU A 129 26.61 17.85 12.12
C LEU A 129 25.09 18.10 12.09
N ALA A 130 24.58 18.87 13.05
CA ALA A 130 23.16 19.22 13.08
C ALA A 130 22.74 20.04 11.85
N VAL A 131 23.58 21.00 11.43
CA VAL A 131 23.34 21.81 10.21
C VAL A 131 23.31 20.92 8.97
N LEU A 132 24.26 19.99 8.83
CA LEU A 132 24.27 19.05 7.72
C LEU A 132 23.02 18.16 7.69
N LEU A 133 22.51 17.72 8.84
CA LEU A 133 21.27 16.94 8.89
C LEU A 133 20.02 17.76 8.55
N GLU A 134 20.00 19.06 8.87
CA GLU A 134 18.94 19.97 8.43
C GLU A 134 18.96 20.12 6.90
N GLU A 135 20.13 20.36 6.31
CA GLU A 135 20.30 20.45 4.86
C GLU A 135 19.89 19.15 4.16
N LEU A 136 20.32 18.01 4.69
CA LEU A 136 19.90 16.70 4.18
C LEU A 136 18.37 16.54 4.26
N ALA A 137 17.76 16.93 5.37
CA ALA A 137 16.32 16.84 5.53
C ALA A 137 15.57 17.76 4.55
N ASP A 138 16.11 18.93 4.21
CA ASP A 138 15.56 19.80 3.15
C ASP A 138 15.65 19.12 1.78
N GLU A 139 16.80 18.54 1.45
CA GLU A 139 17.00 17.88 0.17
C GLU A 139 16.15 16.62 0.01
N VAL A 140 16.05 15.79 1.06
CA VAL A 140 15.16 14.63 1.13
C VAL A 140 13.72 15.10 0.98
N ALA A 141 13.32 16.17 1.69
CA ALA A 141 11.95 16.67 1.58
C ALA A 141 11.61 17.23 0.21
N GLY A 142 12.54 17.93 -0.42
CA GLY A 142 12.41 18.39 -1.80
C GLY A 142 12.19 17.24 -2.77
N ARG A 143 13.02 16.19 -2.68
CA ARG A 143 12.90 14.99 -3.54
C ARG A 143 11.62 14.22 -3.30
N VAL A 144 11.31 13.91 -2.04
CA VAL A 144 10.07 13.21 -1.68
C VAL A 144 8.86 13.98 -2.18
N ARG A 145 8.81 15.31 -2.08
CA ARG A 145 7.69 16.12 -2.58
C ARG A 145 7.64 16.26 -4.10
N ALA A 146 8.80 16.29 -4.77
CA ALA A 146 8.88 16.39 -6.22
C ALA A 146 8.48 15.08 -6.92
N GLU A 147 8.79 13.93 -6.30
CA GLU A 147 8.42 12.61 -6.80
C GLU A 147 7.09 12.10 -6.23
N SER A 148 6.68 12.57 -5.05
CA SER A 148 5.31 12.40 -4.59
C SER A 148 4.39 13.12 -5.57
N PRO A 149 3.25 12.51 -5.96
CA PRO A 149 2.19 13.27 -6.62
C PRO A 149 1.92 14.49 -5.75
N GLY A 150 2.18 15.68 -6.29
CA GLY A 150 2.08 16.93 -5.54
C GLY A 150 0.80 17.01 -4.73
N GLU A 151 0.87 17.68 -3.58
CA GLU A 151 -0.25 17.89 -2.64
C GLU A 151 -1.61 17.89 -3.36
N GLY A 152 -2.34 16.76 -3.25
CA GLY A 152 -3.69 16.59 -3.80
C GLY A 152 -3.88 15.63 -4.98
N GLY A 153 -2.82 15.08 -5.58
CA GLY A 153 -2.95 14.03 -6.60
C GLY A 153 -3.29 12.65 -6.01
N PRO A 154 -4.11 11.81 -6.68
CA PRO A 154 -4.28 10.42 -6.23
C PRO A 154 -2.91 9.70 -6.30
N VAL A 155 -2.53 9.02 -5.21
CA VAL A 155 -1.39 8.09 -5.20
C VAL A 155 -1.63 7.08 -6.32
N ARG A 156 -0.78 7.08 -7.36
CA ARG A 156 -0.89 6.09 -8.43
C ARG A 156 -0.16 4.82 -8.02
N LEU A 157 -0.94 3.82 -7.62
CA LEU A 157 -0.43 2.50 -7.30
C LEU A 157 -0.05 1.76 -8.59
N LYS A 158 1.23 1.41 -8.72
CA LYS A 158 1.74 0.41 -9.67
C LYS A 158 1.19 -0.98 -9.34
N ILE A 159 0.67 -1.68 -10.34
CA ILE A 159 0.02 -2.99 -10.23
C ILE A 159 0.75 -3.98 -11.13
N SER A 160 1.08 -5.15 -10.61
CA SER A 160 1.51 -6.29 -11.43
C SER A 160 0.45 -7.38 -11.43
N ILE A 161 0.39 -8.15 -12.52
CA ILE A 161 -0.53 -9.28 -12.65
C ILE A 161 0.31 -10.56 -12.63
N ALA A 162 0.04 -11.45 -11.68
CA ALA A 162 0.70 -12.73 -11.60
C ALA A 162 0.21 -13.68 -12.71
N PRO A 163 0.99 -14.72 -13.05
CA PRO A 163 0.52 -15.76 -13.95
C PRO A 163 -0.84 -16.33 -13.50
N ILE A 164 -1.76 -16.46 -14.44
CA ILE A 164 -3.11 -16.95 -14.17
C ILE A 164 -3.06 -18.46 -13.91
N SER A 165 -3.62 -18.89 -12.77
CA SER A 165 -3.69 -20.28 -12.36
C SER A 165 -4.94 -20.98 -12.92
N GLY A 166 -4.85 -22.28 -13.19
CA GLY A 166 -5.99 -23.11 -13.63
C GLY A 166 -6.47 -22.88 -15.07
N ALA A 167 -5.98 -21.83 -15.75
CA ALA A 167 -6.25 -21.58 -17.16
C ALA A 167 -5.54 -22.59 -18.06
N ALA A 168 -6.20 -23.00 -19.14
CA ALA A 168 -5.57 -23.76 -20.21
C ALA A 168 -4.46 -22.91 -20.88
N PRO A 169 -3.38 -23.51 -21.42
CA PRO A 169 -2.27 -22.75 -22.03
C PRO A 169 -2.73 -21.74 -23.10
N GLU A 170 -3.72 -22.10 -23.91
CA GLU A 170 -4.33 -21.27 -24.94
C GLU A 170 -5.17 -20.10 -24.40
N ALA A 171 -5.56 -20.16 -23.12
CA ALA A 171 -6.37 -19.16 -22.43
C ALA A 171 -5.54 -18.13 -21.67
N THR A 172 -4.39 -18.56 -21.12
CA THR A 172 -3.57 -17.76 -20.18
C THR A 172 -3.13 -16.45 -20.78
N GLU A 173 -2.49 -16.48 -21.94
CA GLU A 173 -1.92 -15.29 -22.58
C GLU A 173 -3.00 -14.30 -23.06
N PRO A 174 -4.08 -14.73 -23.75
CA PRO A 174 -5.19 -13.85 -24.07
C PRO A 174 -5.84 -13.19 -22.84
N LEU A 175 -6.07 -13.94 -21.75
CA LEU A 175 -6.66 -13.42 -20.52
C LEU A 175 -5.75 -12.39 -19.85
N LEU A 176 -4.46 -12.69 -19.73
CA LEU A 176 -3.49 -11.78 -19.13
C LEU A 176 -3.46 -10.45 -19.90
N ARG A 177 -3.25 -10.50 -21.22
CA ARG A 177 -3.19 -9.29 -22.06
C ARG A 177 -4.50 -8.51 -22.05
N ALA A 178 -5.64 -9.20 -22.08
CA ALA A 178 -6.94 -8.54 -22.01
C ALA A 178 -7.12 -7.80 -20.67
N LEU A 179 -6.68 -8.41 -19.56
CA LEU A 179 -6.75 -7.78 -18.24
C LEU A 179 -5.80 -6.58 -18.12
N GLU A 180 -4.55 -6.72 -18.57
CA GLU A 180 -3.58 -5.60 -18.61
C GLU A 180 -4.16 -4.41 -19.39
N ALA A 181 -4.68 -4.65 -20.59
CA ALA A 181 -5.29 -3.61 -21.41
C ALA A 181 -6.54 -2.99 -20.75
N ALA A 182 -7.39 -3.81 -20.12
CA ALA A 182 -8.61 -3.34 -19.47
C ALA A 182 -8.35 -2.52 -18.19
N LEU A 183 -7.28 -2.83 -17.44
CA LEU A 183 -6.83 -2.07 -16.28
C LEU A 183 -6.11 -0.77 -16.70
N ALA A 184 -5.21 -0.84 -17.68
CA ALA A 184 -4.53 0.34 -18.23
C ALA A 184 -5.52 1.34 -18.84
N GLY A 185 -6.54 0.85 -19.57
CA GLY A 185 -7.62 1.68 -20.11
C GLY A 185 -8.47 2.39 -19.05
N ARG A 186 -8.38 1.97 -17.78
CA ARG A 186 -9.01 2.62 -16.61
C ARG A 186 -8.06 3.57 -15.87
N GLY A 187 -6.88 3.84 -16.40
CA GLY A 187 -5.90 4.76 -15.82
C GLY A 187 -5.08 4.16 -14.67
N LEU A 188 -5.09 2.83 -14.52
CA LEU A 188 -4.23 2.13 -13.56
C LEU A 188 -2.83 1.94 -14.17
N ASP A 189 -1.82 2.03 -13.33
CA ASP A 189 -0.40 1.89 -13.73
C ASP A 189 -0.01 0.42 -13.67
N VAL A 190 -0.20 -0.31 -14.77
CA VAL A 190 0.13 -1.73 -14.87
C VAL A 190 1.59 -1.89 -15.28
N VAL A 191 2.37 -2.61 -14.48
CA VAL A 191 3.80 -2.85 -14.70
C VAL A 191 4.08 -4.34 -14.90
N PRO A 192 5.17 -4.70 -15.61
CA PRO A 192 5.56 -6.09 -15.78
C PRO A 192 5.75 -6.82 -14.44
N PRO A 193 5.51 -8.15 -14.36
CA PRO A 193 5.62 -8.90 -13.10
C PRO A 193 6.99 -8.84 -12.40
N ALA A 194 8.07 -8.63 -13.17
CA ALA A 194 9.43 -8.48 -12.64
C ALA A 194 9.73 -7.07 -12.11
N ALA A 195 8.85 -6.09 -12.39
CA ALA A 195 9.01 -4.72 -11.93
C ALA A 195 8.45 -4.56 -10.51
N PRO A 196 9.04 -3.66 -9.70
CA PRO A 196 8.45 -3.28 -8.41
C PRO A 196 7.02 -2.76 -8.57
N SER A 197 6.09 -3.33 -7.79
CA SER A 197 4.67 -2.96 -7.77
C SER A 197 4.16 -2.89 -6.33
N HIS A 198 3.13 -2.08 -6.10
CA HIS A 198 2.49 -1.96 -4.78
C HIS A 198 1.45 -3.06 -4.57
N LEU A 199 0.81 -3.48 -5.67
CA LEU A 199 -0.27 -4.44 -5.69
C LEU A 199 0.04 -5.56 -6.67
N HIS A 200 -0.29 -6.79 -6.26
CA HIS A 200 -0.27 -7.98 -7.07
C HIS A 200 -1.70 -8.47 -7.29
N VAL A 201 -2.05 -8.72 -8.55
CA VAL A 201 -3.32 -9.35 -8.93
C VAL A 201 -3.08 -10.82 -9.21
N PHE A 202 -3.70 -11.70 -8.44
CA PHE A 202 -3.64 -13.14 -8.63
C PHE A 202 -4.93 -13.63 -9.29
N GLY A 203 -4.80 -14.22 -10.48
CA GLY A 203 -5.91 -14.78 -11.24
C GLY A 203 -6.02 -16.30 -11.09
N SER A 204 -7.26 -16.78 -11.05
CA SER A 204 -7.61 -18.19 -11.11
C SER A 204 -8.76 -18.41 -12.09
N VAL A 205 -8.71 -19.52 -12.82
CA VAL A 205 -9.74 -19.93 -13.78
C VAL A 205 -10.13 -21.37 -13.52
N GLU A 206 -11.42 -21.63 -13.45
CA GLU A 206 -11.98 -22.97 -13.30
C GLU A 206 -13.15 -23.17 -14.27
N ALA A 207 -13.16 -24.30 -14.97
CA ALA A 207 -14.27 -24.67 -15.84
C ALA A 207 -15.01 -25.89 -15.27
N GLY A 208 -16.27 -25.69 -14.92
CA GLY A 208 -17.17 -26.75 -14.45
C GLY A 208 -17.50 -27.79 -15.53
N PRO A 209 -18.24 -28.85 -15.16
CA PRO A 209 -18.68 -29.87 -16.11
C PRO A 209 -19.60 -29.27 -17.18
N ALA A 210 -19.60 -29.88 -18.37
CA ALA A 210 -20.52 -29.50 -19.43
C ALA A 210 -21.94 -30.02 -19.15
N HIS A 211 -22.93 -29.13 -19.29
CA HIS A 211 -24.34 -29.47 -19.18
C HIS A 211 -25.11 -28.78 -20.32
N ALA A 212 -25.82 -29.57 -21.13
CA ALA A 212 -26.59 -29.09 -22.28
C ALA A 212 -25.80 -28.17 -23.24
N GLY A 213 -24.52 -28.49 -23.50
CA GLY A 213 -23.64 -27.72 -24.39
C GLY A 213 -23.01 -26.48 -23.76
N LEU A 214 -23.35 -26.14 -22.50
CA LEU A 214 -22.77 -25.03 -21.76
C LEU A 214 -21.79 -25.53 -20.69
N ARG A 215 -20.78 -24.73 -20.38
CA ARG A 215 -19.87 -24.91 -19.24
C ARG A 215 -19.87 -23.65 -18.39
N GLU A 216 -19.91 -23.84 -17.09
CA GLU A 216 -19.71 -22.74 -16.14
C GLU A 216 -18.22 -22.41 -16.08
N LEU A 217 -17.85 -21.19 -16.45
CA LEU A 217 -16.51 -20.64 -16.31
C LEU A 217 -16.47 -19.72 -15.09
N ARG A 218 -15.72 -20.11 -14.07
CA ARG A 218 -15.44 -19.30 -12.89
C ARG A 218 -14.07 -18.63 -13.02
N LEU A 219 -14.01 -17.34 -12.73
CA LEU A 219 -12.78 -16.57 -12.62
C LEU A 219 -12.73 -15.90 -11.24
N GLY A 220 -11.62 -16.07 -10.53
CA GLY A 220 -11.37 -15.42 -9.25
C GLY A 220 -10.12 -14.57 -9.32
N TRP A 221 -10.21 -13.32 -8.86
CA TRP A 221 -9.12 -12.35 -8.85
C TRP A 221 -8.90 -11.83 -7.43
N SER A 222 -7.72 -12.05 -6.86
CA SER A 222 -7.35 -11.49 -5.56
C SER A 222 -6.36 -10.36 -5.75
N VAL A 223 -6.63 -9.20 -5.15
CA VAL A 223 -5.74 -8.04 -5.14
C VAL A 223 -5.05 -8.01 -3.79
N VAL A 224 -3.73 -8.06 -3.80
CA VAL A 224 -2.91 -8.21 -2.60
C VAL A 224 -1.81 -7.15 -2.61
N TRP A 225 -1.53 -6.56 -1.46
CA TRP A 225 -0.38 -5.69 -1.25
C TRP A 225 0.94 -6.45 -1.40
N SER A 226 2.01 -5.74 -1.73
CA SER A 226 3.37 -6.29 -1.78
C SER A 226 3.85 -6.89 -0.45
N ASP A 227 3.21 -6.53 0.68
CA ASP A 227 3.47 -7.12 1.99
C ASP A 227 2.63 -8.37 2.30
N GLY A 228 1.80 -8.82 1.36
CA GLY A 228 0.99 -10.03 1.46
C GLY A 228 -0.42 -9.85 2.02
N ASN A 229 -0.82 -8.64 2.44
CA ASN A 229 -2.19 -8.40 2.92
C ASN A 229 -3.18 -8.26 1.75
N GLU A 230 -4.34 -8.89 1.86
CA GLU A 230 -5.39 -8.82 0.83
C GLU A 230 -6.12 -7.47 0.87
N VAL A 231 -6.23 -6.80 -0.28
CA VAL A 231 -7.10 -5.63 -0.50
C VAL A 231 -8.55 -6.09 -0.68
N GLY A 232 -8.73 -7.15 -1.47
CA GLY A 232 -10.02 -7.78 -1.69
C GLY A 232 -10.01 -8.74 -2.87
N ARG A 233 -11.19 -9.31 -3.16
CA ARG A 233 -11.40 -10.30 -4.21
C ARG A 233 -12.54 -9.90 -5.14
N VAL A 234 -12.41 -10.28 -6.41
CA VAL A 234 -13.44 -10.18 -7.45
C VAL A 234 -13.67 -11.56 -8.02
N ASP A 235 -14.88 -12.07 -7.87
CA ASP A 235 -15.30 -13.36 -8.41
C ASP A 235 -16.30 -13.17 -9.55
N GLN A 236 -16.18 -13.99 -10.58
CA GLN A 236 -17.03 -13.98 -11.75
C GLN A 236 -17.40 -15.41 -12.14
N ALA A 237 -18.65 -15.62 -12.52
CA ALA A 237 -19.12 -16.90 -13.04
C ALA A 237 -20.00 -16.64 -14.26
N ASN A 238 -19.69 -17.31 -15.37
CA ASN A 238 -20.44 -17.18 -16.62
C ASN A 238 -20.71 -18.56 -17.22
N ALA A 239 -21.92 -18.78 -17.73
CA ALA A 239 -22.21 -19.94 -18.56
C ALA A 239 -21.80 -19.62 -20.00
N VAL A 240 -20.86 -20.39 -20.55
CA VAL A 240 -20.35 -20.21 -21.92
C VAL A 240 -20.54 -21.50 -22.73
N PRO A 241 -20.71 -21.41 -24.06
CA PRO A 241 -20.69 -22.59 -24.91
C PRO A 241 -19.37 -23.35 -24.74
N ALA A 242 -19.44 -24.68 -24.61
CA ALA A 242 -18.27 -25.51 -24.34
C ALA A 242 -17.18 -25.34 -25.43
N GLU A 243 -17.62 -25.20 -26.68
CA GLU A 243 -16.78 -25.01 -27.86
C GLU A 243 -15.99 -23.69 -27.83
N TRP A 244 -16.42 -22.68 -27.06
CA TRP A 244 -15.67 -21.42 -26.95
C TRP A 244 -14.40 -21.58 -26.12
N LEU A 245 -14.37 -22.55 -25.20
CA LEU A 245 -13.21 -22.83 -24.37
C LEU A 245 -12.09 -23.56 -25.13
N GLU A 246 -12.34 -24.01 -26.37
CA GLU A 246 -11.39 -24.75 -27.20
C GLU A 246 -10.70 -23.87 -28.26
N GLY A 247 -11.08 -22.59 -28.40
CA GLY A 247 -10.46 -21.73 -29.42
C GLY A 247 -10.95 -20.28 -29.51
N ALA A 248 -11.97 -19.88 -28.75
CA ALA A 248 -12.52 -18.52 -28.78
C ALA A 248 -12.00 -17.63 -27.63
N TRP A 249 -10.82 -17.95 -27.08
CA TRP A 249 -10.28 -17.27 -25.90
C TRP A 249 -10.00 -15.79 -26.11
N THR A 250 -9.68 -15.32 -27.32
CA THR A 250 -9.41 -13.89 -27.55
C THR A 250 -10.64 -13.01 -27.26
N SER A 251 -11.82 -13.39 -27.76
CA SER A 251 -13.06 -12.64 -27.53
C SER A 251 -13.59 -12.85 -26.10
N LEU A 252 -13.52 -14.09 -25.61
CA LEU A 252 -13.93 -14.42 -24.25
C LEU A 252 -13.07 -13.70 -23.19
N ALA A 253 -11.77 -13.59 -23.42
CA ALA A 253 -10.84 -12.91 -22.55
C ALA A 253 -11.15 -11.42 -22.43
N ALA A 254 -11.46 -10.74 -23.54
CA ALA A 254 -11.82 -9.32 -23.51
C ALA A 254 -13.06 -9.05 -22.64
N ALA A 255 -14.09 -9.90 -22.76
CA ALA A 255 -15.31 -9.79 -21.96
C ALA A 255 -15.04 -10.08 -20.47
N ALA A 256 -14.35 -11.17 -20.17
CA ALA A 256 -14.00 -11.55 -18.80
C ALA A 256 -13.12 -10.48 -18.12
N ALA A 257 -12.05 -10.06 -18.81
CA ALA A 257 -11.16 -9.00 -18.35
C ALA A 257 -11.89 -7.66 -18.14
N GLY A 258 -12.81 -7.29 -19.04
CA GLY A 258 -13.59 -6.07 -18.92
C GLY A 258 -14.42 -6.00 -17.63
N GLY A 259 -15.05 -7.12 -17.26
CA GLY A 259 -15.76 -7.23 -15.98
C GLY A 259 -14.80 -7.23 -14.79
N ALA A 260 -13.68 -7.97 -14.87
CA ALA A 260 -12.75 -8.12 -13.76
C ALA A 260 -12.05 -6.79 -13.45
N ALA A 261 -11.62 -6.10 -14.50
CA ALA A 261 -10.97 -4.80 -14.41
C ALA A 261 -11.86 -3.73 -13.77
N SER A 262 -13.18 -3.84 -13.88
CA SER A 262 -14.09 -2.93 -13.17
C SER A 262 -13.99 -3.11 -11.66
N GLY A 263 -14.17 -4.35 -11.17
CA GLY A 263 -14.09 -4.63 -9.73
C GLY A 263 -12.69 -4.41 -9.15
N ILE A 264 -11.65 -4.79 -9.89
CA ILE A 264 -10.26 -4.56 -9.48
C ILE A 264 -9.97 -3.06 -9.38
N ALA A 265 -10.44 -2.25 -10.35
CA ALA A 265 -10.27 -0.81 -10.28
C ALA A 265 -10.95 -0.20 -9.06
N ASP A 266 -12.17 -0.64 -8.72
CA ASP A 266 -12.87 -0.16 -7.52
C ASP A 266 -12.09 -0.49 -6.23
N LEU A 267 -11.53 -1.70 -6.13
CA LEU A 267 -10.65 -2.09 -5.01
C LEU A 267 -9.41 -1.19 -4.93
N VAL A 268 -8.75 -0.95 -6.07
CA VAL A 268 -7.53 -0.12 -6.13
C VAL A 268 -7.85 1.33 -5.79
N PHE A 269 -8.92 1.91 -6.31
CA PHE A 269 -9.31 3.29 -6.02
C PHE A 269 -9.70 3.46 -4.55
N THR A 270 -10.41 2.48 -3.99
CA THR A 270 -10.74 2.47 -2.55
C THR A 270 -9.47 2.45 -1.71
N ALA A 271 -8.54 1.54 -2.03
CA ALA A 271 -7.23 1.50 -1.40
C ALA A 271 -6.51 2.85 -1.50
N GLN A 272 -6.41 3.46 -2.69
CA GLN A 272 -5.78 4.77 -2.90
C GLN A 272 -6.41 5.89 -2.06
N VAL A 273 -7.73 5.87 -1.86
CA VAL A 273 -8.43 6.84 -1.03
C VAL A 273 -8.07 6.65 0.45
N GLU A 274 -7.94 5.41 0.92
CA GLU A 274 -7.51 5.12 2.30
C GLU A 274 -6.07 5.55 2.57
N LEU A 275 -5.19 5.53 1.56
CA LEU A 275 -3.81 6.03 1.69
C LEU A 275 -3.74 7.57 1.75
N ARG A 276 -4.82 8.29 1.42
CA ARG A 276 -4.77 9.76 1.48
C ARG A 276 -4.59 10.19 2.94
N PRO A 277 -3.57 11.01 3.25
CA PRO A 277 -3.52 11.65 4.55
C PRO A 277 -4.80 12.48 4.71
N THR A 278 -5.60 12.17 5.72
CA THR A 278 -6.73 13.01 6.11
C THR A 278 -6.15 14.33 6.58
N GLY A 279 -6.00 15.27 5.64
CA GLY A 279 -5.62 16.64 5.94
C GLY A 279 -6.57 17.17 7.00
N GLY A 280 -6.01 17.54 8.15
CA GLY A 280 -6.76 18.03 9.28
C GLY A 280 -7.73 19.12 8.84
N ALA A 281 -9.03 18.81 8.90
CA ALA A 281 -10.08 19.80 8.93
C ALA A 281 -10.05 20.49 10.30
N ALA A 282 -9.00 21.30 10.55
CA ALA A 282 -9.03 22.29 11.61
C ALA A 282 -9.99 23.41 11.18
N GLY A 283 -10.93 23.72 12.06
CA GLY A 283 -12.14 24.49 11.78
C GLY A 283 -11.88 25.83 11.09
N ARG A 284 -12.59 26.04 9.99
CA ARG A 284 -12.98 27.39 9.57
C ARG A 284 -14.09 27.85 10.50
N SER A 285 -13.69 28.51 11.59
CA SER A 285 -14.55 29.45 12.28
C SER A 285 -14.96 30.52 11.26
N ARG A 286 -16.24 30.52 10.89
CA ARG A 286 -16.84 31.65 10.16
C ARG A 286 -17.00 32.85 11.10
N PRO A 287 -16.96 34.08 10.56
CA PRO A 287 -16.81 35.31 11.33
C PRO A 287 -17.96 35.59 12.30
#